data_AF-A0A7X7SQB5-F1
#
_entry.id   AF-A0A7X7SQB5-F1
#
_cell.length_a   1.000
_cell.length_b   1.000
_cell.length_c   1.000
_cell.angle_alpha   90.00
_cell.angle_beta   90.00
_cell.angle_gamma   90.00
#
_symmetry.space_group_name_H-M   'P 1'
#
loop_
_entity.id
_entity.type
_entity.pdbx_description
1 polymer ?
#
loop_
_entity_poly.entity_id
_entity_poly.type
_entity_poly.pdbx_seq_one_letter_code
_entity_poly.pdbx_strand_id
1 'polypeptide(L)'
;MISIAQFPSRSLTKFARLTAATALLAVTCTSLSAQTLELNDREYFTKRGLDVLVFSNWYDGNFSDSKIAGIELIHHGVRTATNGDVRLSPTPEQWDPVPQLQNRNVLRDQNAIEARLAYPDHSFEYTIRAEPTANGVVLRVVLDEPLPQALEGKAGFNLEFLPSAYFTKSYLMDEKAGTLPLYPTGPTGRDSDGEIQRLPFATGRKLVLAPEDPTRRVSIETRTGTLALLDGRNQAQNGWLVVRTLIPAGVKGTAVEWELSASTLPNWTRPAMIAHSQVGYHPDQ
;
A
#
# COMPACT_ATOMS: atom_id res chain seq x y z
N MET A 1 32.92 -72.28 71.77
CA MET A 1 33.61 -71.83 73.00
C MET A 1 34.24 -70.48 72.71
N ILE A 2 34.02 -69.52 73.61
CA ILE A 2 34.64 -68.17 73.69
C ILE A 2 34.14 -67.18 72.62
N SER A 3 33.89 -65.89 72.83
CA SER A 3 33.42 -65.03 73.93
C SER A 3 33.59 -63.58 73.41
N ILE A 4 32.50 -62.81 73.42
CA ILE A 4 32.37 -61.36 73.72
C ILE A 4 33.40 -60.35 73.17
N ALA A 5 32.92 -59.31 72.47
CA ALA A 5 33.19 -57.88 72.74
C ALA A 5 32.33 -56.98 71.83
N GLN A 6 31.30 -56.30 72.37
CA GLN A 6 31.26 -54.86 72.75
C GLN A 6 30.97 -53.86 71.60
N PHE A 7 29.79 -53.22 71.71
CA PHE A 7 29.32 -51.96 71.08
C PHE A 7 30.18 -50.75 71.51
N PRO A 8 30.25 -49.58 70.79
CA PRO A 8 29.08 -48.70 70.63
C PRO A 8 28.99 -47.67 69.46
N SER A 9 27.74 -47.23 69.27
CA SER A 9 27.21 -45.88 69.00
C SER A 9 27.64 -44.99 67.82
N ARG A 10 26.59 -44.61 67.07
CA ARG A 10 26.23 -43.28 66.54
C ARG A 10 27.11 -42.63 65.46
N SER A 11 26.50 -42.43 64.29
CA SER A 11 26.45 -41.10 63.66
C SER A 11 25.30 -41.04 62.64
N LEU A 12 24.47 -40.01 62.76
CA LEU A 12 23.41 -39.67 61.81
C LEU A 12 24.02 -39.12 60.53
N THR A 13 23.66 -39.69 59.37
CA THR A 13 23.88 -39.00 58.08
C THR A 13 22.58 -38.99 57.28
N LYS A 14 21.84 -37.90 57.55
CA LYS A 14 20.92 -37.14 56.71
C LYS A 14 20.55 -37.76 55.35
N PHE A 15 19.25 -38.06 55.22
CA PHE A 15 18.52 -38.04 53.96
C PHE A 15 18.80 -36.72 53.22
N ALA A 16 19.38 -36.81 52.02
CA ALA A 16 19.28 -35.75 51.02
C ALA A 16 18.44 -36.31 49.85
N ARG A 17 17.14 -36.05 49.89
CA ARG A 17 16.26 -36.22 48.72
C ARG A 17 16.64 -35.13 47.72
N LEU A 18 17.21 -35.53 46.60
CA LEU A 18 17.46 -34.67 45.45
C LEU A 18 16.13 -34.50 44.70
N THR A 19 15.35 -33.47 45.02
CA THR A 19 14.23 -33.04 44.19
C THR A 19 14.74 -32.09 43.13
N ALA A 20 14.78 -32.57 41.88
CA ALA A 20 15.01 -31.77 40.70
C ALA A 20 13.85 -30.76 40.53
N ALA A 21 14.14 -29.47 40.64
CA ALA A 21 13.22 -28.40 40.28
C ALA A 21 13.58 -27.92 38.87
N THR A 22 12.98 -28.55 37.86
CA THR A 22 13.03 -28.06 36.47
C THR A 22 12.06 -26.88 36.37
N ALA A 23 12.57 -25.65 36.46
CA ALA A 23 11.80 -24.45 36.19
C ALA A 23 11.51 -24.37 34.68
N LEU A 24 10.32 -24.79 34.27
CA LEU A 24 9.83 -24.62 32.91
C LEU A 24 9.43 -23.14 32.75
N LEU A 25 10.33 -22.33 32.17
CA LEU A 25 9.97 -20.99 31.71
C LEU A 25 8.96 -21.14 30.56
N ALA A 26 7.68 -21.01 30.88
CA ALA A 26 6.66 -20.78 29.87
C ALA A 26 6.89 -19.39 29.27
N VAL A 27 7.65 -19.33 28.17
CA VAL A 27 7.66 -18.16 27.30
C VAL A 27 6.25 -18.06 26.73
N THR A 28 5.42 -17.22 27.35
CA THR A 28 4.19 -16.77 26.73
C THR A 28 4.59 -15.97 25.50
N CYS A 29 4.60 -16.61 24.33
CA CYS A 29 4.51 -15.91 23.06
C CYS A 29 3.20 -15.14 23.10
N THR A 30 3.25 -13.87 23.53
CA THR A 30 2.21 -12.93 23.20
C THR A 30 2.20 -12.83 21.68
N SER A 31 1.20 -13.45 21.07
CA SER A 31 0.86 -13.20 19.67
C SER A 31 0.68 -11.69 19.56
N LEU A 32 1.68 -10.98 19.03
CA LEU A 32 1.48 -9.59 18.62
C LEU A 32 0.38 -9.65 17.57
N SER A 33 -0.83 -9.29 17.96
CA SER A 33 -1.93 -9.11 17.03
C SER A 33 -1.45 -8.08 16.01
N ALA A 34 -1.32 -8.49 14.75
CA ALA A 34 -1.18 -7.54 13.67
C ALA A 34 -2.42 -6.64 13.74
N GLN A 35 -2.24 -5.38 14.13
CA GLN A 35 -3.35 -4.43 14.11
C GLN A 35 -3.85 -4.34 12.67
N THR A 36 -5.12 -4.68 12.50
CA THR A 36 -5.83 -4.47 11.23
C THR A 36 -5.94 -2.96 11.02
N LEU A 37 -6.01 -2.50 9.76
CA LEU A 37 -6.25 -1.09 9.53
C LEU A 37 -7.64 -0.72 10.07
N GLU A 38 -7.70 0.34 10.86
CA GLU A 38 -8.91 0.85 11.47
C GLU A 38 -9.40 2.09 10.72
N LEU A 39 -10.69 2.17 10.44
CA LEU A 39 -11.32 3.38 9.96
C LEU A 39 -11.47 4.37 11.13
N ASN A 40 -10.75 5.49 11.08
CA ASN A 40 -10.72 6.45 12.19
C ASN A 40 -11.78 7.56 12.07
N ASP A 41 -11.81 8.46 13.06
CA ASP A 41 -12.73 9.61 13.11
C ASP A 41 -12.41 10.69 12.05
N ARG A 42 -11.20 10.69 11.51
CA ARG A 42 -10.78 11.54 10.38
C ARG A 42 -11.07 10.89 9.02
N GLU A 43 -11.81 9.78 9.02
CA GLU A 43 -12.35 9.12 7.83
C GLU A 43 -11.30 8.57 6.87
N TYR A 44 -10.19 8.04 7.39
CA TYR A 44 -9.24 7.25 6.60
C TYR A 44 -8.84 5.99 7.36
N PHE A 45 -8.24 5.03 6.65
CA PHE A 45 -7.77 3.79 7.26
C PHE A 45 -6.38 3.99 7.84
N THR A 46 -6.16 3.59 9.09
CA THR A 46 -4.89 3.81 9.78
C THR A 46 -4.47 2.60 10.59
N LYS A 47 -3.16 2.38 10.65
CA LYS A 47 -2.47 1.65 11.70
C LYS A 47 -1.08 2.24 11.88
N ARG A 48 -0.36 1.82 12.92
CA ARG A 48 1.02 2.29 13.12
C ARG A 48 1.88 2.07 11.88
N GLY A 49 2.41 3.16 11.33
CA GLY A 49 3.30 3.14 10.17
C GLY A 49 2.60 3.15 8.81
N LEU A 50 1.26 3.16 8.76
CA LEU A 50 0.51 3.18 7.51
C LEU A 50 -0.83 3.91 7.66
N ASP A 51 -1.00 4.97 6.86
CA ASP A 51 -2.30 5.57 6.59
C ASP A 51 -2.67 5.37 5.12
N VAL A 52 -3.92 5.00 4.87
CA VAL A 52 -4.51 4.89 3.53
C VAL A 52 -5.66 5.88 3.44
N LEU A 53 -5.43 6.95 2.68
CA LEU A 53 -6.43 7.98 2.43
C LEU A 53 -7.21 7.58 1.18
N VAL A 54 -8.52 7.79 1.22
CA VAL A 54 -9.44 7.42 0.14
C VAL A 54 -10.23 8.68 -0.20
N PHE A 55 -9.78 9.38 -1.25
CA PHE A 55 -10.37 10.65 -1.69
C PHE A 55 -10.54 11.67 -0.55
N SER A 56 -9.58 11.72 0.37
CA SER A 56 -9.53 12.75 1.44
C SER A 56 -9.20 14.14 0.89
N ASN A 57 -8.85 14.21 -0.38
CA ASN A 57 -8.63 15.40 -1.19
C ASN A 57 -8.98 15.09 -2.66
N TRP A 58 -9.10 16.11 -3.50
CA TRP A 58 -9.53 15.99 -4.90
C TRP A 58 -8.58 16.71 -5.85
N TYR A 59 -8.67 16.41 -7.15
CA TYR A 59 -7.84 17.04 -8.16
C TYR A 59 -8.15 18.52 -8.31
N ASP A 60 -7.10 19.33 -8.47
CA ASP A 60 -7.24 20.72 -8.89
C ASP A 60 -7.62 20.76 -10.38
N GLY A 61 -8.72 21.43 -10.72
CA GLY A 61 -9.20 21.56 -12.11
C GLY A 61 -8.22 22.28 -13.04
N ASN A 62 -7.27 23.05 -12.50
CA ASN A 62 -6.19 23.68 -13.25
C ASN A 62 -4.88 22.87 -13.22
N PHE A 63 -4.80 21.80 -12.44
CA PHE A 63 -3.62 20.96 -12.30
C PHE A 63 -4.07 19.51 -12.03
N SER A 64 -4.55 18.86 -13.10
CA SER A 64 -5.22 17.56 -13.09
C SER A 64 -4.34 16.45 -12.48
N ASP A 65 -3.03 16.53 -12.68
CA ASP A 65 -2.08 15.57 -12.11
C ASP A 65 -1.33 16.13 -10.89
N SER A 66 -2.10 16.62 -9.92
CA SER A 66 -1.60 17.36 -8.76
C SER A 66 -0.83 16.55 -7.72
N LYS A 67 -0.83 15.21 -7.82
CA LYS A 67 -0.19 14.28 -6.87
C LYS A 67 -0.72 14.45 -5.43
N ILE A 68 -2.02 14.73 -5.28
CA ILE A 68 -2.65 15.06 -3.99
C ILE A 68 -4.02 14.42 -3.76
N ALA A 69 -4.50 13.51 -4.62
CA ALA A 69 -5.88 13.03 -4.58
C ALA A 69 -5.99 11.52 -4.85
N GLY A 70 -7.22 10.99 -4.89
CA GLY A 70 -7.48 9.57 -5.12
C GLY A 70 -7.15 8.70 -3.90
N ILE A 71 -6.65 7.49 -4.14
CA ILE A 71 -6.03 6.68 -3.10
C ILE A 71 -4.61 7.19 -2.84
N GLU A 72 -4.28 7.43 -1.57
CA GLU A 72 -2.94 7.84 -1.14
C GLU A 72 -2.43 6.93 -0.02
N LEU A 73 -1.11 6.70 0.00
CA LEU A 73 -0.42 5.97 1.06
C LEU A 73 0.55 6.89 1.78
N ILE A 74 0.35 7.08 3.09
CA ILE A 74 1.38 7.62 3.97
C ILE A 74 2.04 6.45 4.67
N HIS A 75 3.21 6.07 4.17
CA HIS A 75 3.96 4.90 4.63
C HIS A 75 5.18 5.34 5.43
N HIS A 76 5.18 5.03 6.73
CA HIS A 76 6.21 5.45 7.68
C HIS A 76 6.52 6.95 7.60
N GLY A 77 5.46 7.78 7.56
CA GLY A 77 5.55 9.25 7.58
C GLY A 77 5.91 9.91 6.24
N VAL A 78 5.96 9.15 5.14
CA VAL A 78 6.18 9.66 3.78
C VAL A 78 4.99 9.30 2.91
N ARG A 79 4.45 10.25 2.12
CA ARG A 79 3.46 9.92 1.09
C ARG A 79 4.15 9.19 -0.05
N THR A 80 4.05 7.87 -0.05
CA THR A 80 4.74 7.00 -1.01
C THR A 80 3.89 6.70 -2.23
N ALA A 81 2.56 6.84 -2.13
CA ALA A 81 1.66 6.72 -3.27
C ALA A 81 0.52 7.75 -3.22
N THR A 82 -0.03 8.08 -4.38
CA THR A 82 -1.16 9.03 -4.58
C THR A 82 -1.83 8.76 -5.93
N ASN A 83 -2.84 9.55 -6.27
CA ASN A 83 -3.58 9.51 -7.53
C ASN A 83 -4.16 8.14 -7.86
N GLY A 84 -4.52 7.35 -6.84
CA GLY A 84 -5.18 6.08 -7.03
C GLY A 84 -6.59 6.28 -7.61
N ASP A 85 -6.76 6.16 -8.91
CA ASP A 85 -8.01 6.47 -9.60
C ASP A 85 -8.07 5.91 -11.03
N VAL A 86 -9.23 5.97 -11.68
CA VAL A 86 -9.35 5.66 -13.11
C VAL A 86 -8.80 6.81 -13.95
N ARG A 87 -7.94 6.47 -14.90
CA ARG A 87 -7.25 7.40 -15.80
C ARG A 87 -7.36 6.93 -17.25
N LEU A 88 -7.56 7.89 -18.16
CA LEU A 88 -7.69 7.64 -19.60
C LEU A 88 -6.35 7.53 -20.34
N SER A 89 -5.25 7.88 -19.66
CA SER A 89 -3.86 7.75 -20.14
C SER A 89 -3.08 6.80 -19.22
N PRO A 90 -2.16 5.96 -19.76
CA PRO A 90 -1.37 5.04 -18.96
C PRO A 90 -0.40 5.76 -18.00
N THR A 91 0.11 6.92 -18.40
CA THR A 91 0.98 7.79 -17.61
C THR A 91 0.45 9.22 -17.74
N PRO A 92 -0.53 9.63 -16.92
CA PRO A 92 -1.19 10.92 -17.05
C PRO A 92 -0.22 12.09 -16.95
N GLU A 93 -0.39 13.09 -17.80
CA GLU A 93 0.30 14.37 -17.73
C GLU A 93 -0.48 15.41 -16.94
N GLN A 94 0.16 16.54 -16.65
CA GLN A 94 -0.36 17.66 -15.87
C GLN A 94 -1.77 18.13 -16.29
N TRP A 95 -2.07 18.04 -17.58
CA TRP A 95 -3.30 18.56 -18.20
C TRP A 95 -4.23 17.44 -18.68
N ASP A 96 -3.85 16.17 -18.49
CA ASP A 96 -4.67 15.05 -18.91
C ASP A 96 -5.99 15.04 -18.13
N PRO A 97 -7.08 14.55 -18.75
CA PRO A 97 -8.39 14.61 -18.15
C PRO A 97 -8.46 13.77 -16.86
N VAL A 98 -8.98 14.40 -15.81
CA VAL A 98 -9.33 13.77 -14.53
C VAL A 98 -10.82 13.57 -14.39
N PRO A 99 -11.23 12.55 -13.62
CA PRO A 99 -12.63 12.42 -13.26
C PRO A 99 -13.04 13.54 -12.30
N GLN A 100 -14.33 13.86 -12.32
CA GLN A 100 -14.98 14.70 -11.34
C GLN A 100 -15.47 13.83 -10.18
N LEU A 101 -15.06 14.16 -8.95
CA LEU A 101 -15.60 13.55 -7.74
C LEU A 101 -17.04 14.02 -7.54
N GLN A 102 -18.00 13.10 -7.60
CA GLN A 102 -19.43 13.37 -7.43
C GLN A 102 -19.82 13.30 -5.95
N ASN A 103 -19.43 12.21 -5.27
CA ASN A 103 -19.64 12.05 -3.85
C ASN A 103 -18.55 11.17 -3.22
N ARG A 104 -18.48 11.25 -1.89
CA ARG A 104 -17.64 10.38 -1.06
C ARG A 104 -18.44 9.96 0.16
N ASN A 105 -18.59 8.65 0.34
CA ASN A 105 -19.40 8.06 1.40
C ASN A 105 -18.53 7.20 2.32
N VAL A 106 -18.62 7.44 3.62
CA VAL A 106 -17.93 6.65 4.65
C VAL A 106 -18.93 5.71 5.28
N LEU A 107 -18.87 4.44 4.90
CA LEU A 107 -19.80 3.39 5.30
C LEU A 107 -19.27 2.68 6.54
N ARG A 108 -19.43 3.30 7.72
CA ARG A 108 -18.86 2.81 8.99
C ARG A 108 -19.39 1.43 9.39
N ASP A 109 -20.65 1.15 9.10
CA ASP A 109 -21.33 -0.14 9.32
C ASP A 109 -20.72 -1.28 8.49
N GLN A 110 -20.19 -0.95 7.31
CA GLN A 110 -19.55 -1.89 6.39
C GLN A 110 -18.01 -1.83 6.46
N ASN A 111 -17.46 -0.95 7.31
CA ASN A 111 -16.04 -0.65 7.39
C ASN A 111 -15.41 -0.34 6.01
N ALA A 112 -16.08 0.52 5.23
CA ALA A 112 -15.68 0.82 3.85
C ALA A 112 -15.73 2.33 3.56
N ILE A 113 -14.96 2.77 2.56
CA ILE A 113 -15.09 4.12 1.97
C ILE A 113 -15.35 3.97 0.48
N GLU A 114 -16.34 4.70 -0.03
CA GLU A 114 -16.69 4.77 -1.44
C GLU A 114 -16.54 6.19 -1.98
N ALA A 115 -16.01 6.30 -3.19
CA ALA A 115 -15.98 7.54 -3.95
C ALA A 115 -16.65 7.31 -5.31
N ARG A 116 -17.71 8.08 -5.61
CA ARG A 116 -18.35 8.10 -6.94
C ARG A 116 -17.68 9.16 -7.80
N LEU A 117 -17.27 8.76 -8.99
CA LEU A 117 -16.54 9.60 -9.92
C LEU A 117 -17.16 9.53 -11.31
N ALA A 118 -16.97 10.59 -12.08
CA ALA A 118 -17.51 10.69 -13.43
C ALA A 118 -16.52 11.35 -14.40
N TYR A 119 -16.53 10.90 -15.64
CA TYR A 119 -16.03 11.61 -16.80
C TYR A 119 -17.25 12.02 -17.65
N PRO A 120 -17.84 13.21 -17.42
CA PRO A 120 -19.10 13.62 -18.05
C PRO A 120 -19.01 13.63 -19.59
N ASP A 121 -17.89 14.11 -20.13
CA ASP A 121 -17.64 14.19 -21.58
C ASP A 121 -17.56 12.81 -22.25
N HIS A 122 -17.42 11.75 -21.44
CA HIS A 122 -17.38 10.37 -21.90
C HIS A 122 -18.61 9.55 -21.48
N SER A 123 -19.60 10.17 -20.81
CA SER A 123 -20.75 9.46 -20.22
C SER A 123 -20.33 8.23 -19.40
N PHE A 124 -19.24 8.37 -18.65
CA PHE A 124 -18.64 7.28 -17.90
C PHE A 124 -18.63 7.60 -16.41
N GLU A 125 -19.30 6.77 -15.63
CA GLU A 125 -19.32 6.85 -14.18
C GLU A 125 -18.88 5.53 -13.55
N TYR A 126 -18.28 5.62 -12.37
CA TYR A 126 -17.80 4.46 -11.63
C TYR A 126 -17.64 4.79 -10.15
N THR A 127 -17.61 3.75 -9.34
CA THR A 127 -17.35 3.86 -7.90
C THR A 127 -16.03 3.19 -7.56
N ILE A 128 -15.15 3.88 -6.84
CA ILE A 128 -14.01 3.24 -6.17
C ILE A 128 -14.43 2.91 -4.74
N ARG A 129 -14.36 1.62 -4.38
CA ARG A 129 -14.62 1.12 -3.02
C ARG A 129 -13.31 0.63 -2.40
N ALA A 130 -13.03 1.09 -1.18
CA ALA A 130 -11.88 0.66 -0.39
C ALA A 130 -12.34 0.02 0.93
N GLU A 131 -11.80 -1.16 1.22
CA GLU A 131 -12.10 -1.93 2.44
C GLU A 131 -10.79 -2.35 3.11
N PRO A 132 -10.63 -2.22 4.44
CA PRO A 132 -9.39 -2.51 5.11
C PRO A 132 -9.16 -4.02 5.21
N THR A 133 -7.88 -4.39 5.16
CA THR A 133 -7.38 -5.73 5.47
C THR A 133 -6.40 -5.66 6.63
N ALA A 134 -5.85 -6.80 7.04
CA ALA A 134 -4.81 -6.83 8.06
C ALA A 134 -3.57 -5.96 7.68
N ASN A 135 -3.24 -5.89 6.39
CA ASN A 135 -1.99 -5.28 5.91
C ASN A 135 -2.17 -4.13 4.91
N GLY A 136 -3.39 -3.73 4.61
CA GLY A 136 -3.68 -2.59 3.74
C GLY A 136 -5.17 -2.51 3.44
N VAL A 137 -5.52 -2.52 2.15
CA VAL A 137 -6.90 -2.40 1.68
C VAL A 137 -7.15 -3.28 0.46
N VAL A 138 -8.39 -3.74 0.28
CA VAL A 138 -8.91 -4.15 -1.02
C VAL A 138 -9.50 -2.94 -1.71
N LEU A 139 -9.08 -2.68 -2.94
CA LEU A 139 -9.58 -1.62 -3.79
C LEU A 139 -10.39 -2.23 -4.93
N ARG A 140 -11.59 -1.72 -5.17
CA ARG A 140 -12.45 -2.14 -6.28
C ARG A 140 -12.90 -0.96 -7.11
N VAL A 141 -12.82 -1.09 -8.44
CA VAL A 141 -13.53 -0.23 -9.37
C VAL A 141 -14.81 -0.95 -9.76
N VAL A 142 -15.95 -0.36 -9.41
CA VAL A 142 -17.29 -0.90 -9.64
C VAL A 142 -18.00 -0.05 -10.69
N LEU A 143 -18.54 -0.72 -11.71
CA LEU A 143 -19.25 -0.10 -12.83
C LEU A 143 -20.74 -0.44 -12.77
N ASP A 144 -21.60 0.57 -12.79
CA ASP A 144 -23.06 0.33 -12.90
C ASP A 144 -23.45 -0.08 -14.30
N GLU A 145 -22.74 0.41 -15.31
CA GLU A 145 -22.88 0.05 -16.71
C GLU A 145 -21.50 -0.25 -17.31
N PRO A 146 -21.44 -1.10 -18.35
CA PRO A 146 -20.18 -1.37 -19.04
C PRO A 146 -19.46 -0.10 -19.50
N LEU A 147 -18.14 -0.21 -19.60
CA LEU A 147 -17.29 0.85 -20.11
C LEU A 147 -17.77 1.31 -21.50
N PRO A 148 -17.91 2.63 -21.76
CA PRO A 148 -18.21 3.11 -23.10
C PRO A 148 -17.18 2.64 -24.11
N GLN A 149 -17.62 2.26 -25.31
CA GLN A 149 -16.76 1.69 -26.35
C GLN A 149 -15.53 2.56 -26.66
N ALA A 150 -15.69 3.89 -26.64
CA ALA A 150 -14.61 4.84 -26.89
C ALA A 150 -13.48 4.81 -25.84
N LEU A 151 -13.75 4.27 -24.65
CA LEU A 151 -12.79 4.14 -23.55
C LEU A 151 -12.18 2.74 -23.45
N GLU A 152 -12.65 1.75 -24.23
CA GLU A 152 -12.07 0.41 -24.25
C GLU A 152 -10.59 0.46 -24.64
N GLY A 153 -9.74 -0.22 -23.87
CA GLY A 153 -8.28 -0.16 -24.02
C GLY A 153 -7.63 1.16 -23.55
N LYS A 154 -8.42 2.15 -23.14
CA LYS A 154 -7.95 3.47 -22.69
C LYS A 154 -8.20 3.75 -21.21
N ALA A 155 -9.35 3.39 -20.66
CA ALA A 155 -9.60 3.56 -19.22
C ALA A 155 -8.88 2.48 -18.41
N GLY A 156 -8.13 2.89 -17.39
CA GLY A 156 -7.45 1.98 -16.49
C GLY A 156 -7.38 2.53 -15.08
N PHE A 157 -7.44 1.66 -14.08
CA PHE A 157 -7.19 2.03 -12.70
C PHE A 157 -5.69 2.16 -12.48
N ASN A 158 -5.25 3.33 -12.04
CA ASN A 158 -3.86 3.67 -11.77
C ASN A 158 -3.65 3.84 -10.27
N LEU A 159 -2.43 3.60 -9.81
CA LEU A 159 -1.89 4.12 -8.55
C LEU A 159 -0.45 4.57 -8.79
N GLU A 160 -0.09 5.75 -8.33
CA GLU A 160 1.19 6.36 -8.62
C GLU A 160 2.10 6.39 -7.40
N PHE A 161 3.36 6.03 -7.57
CA PHE A 161 4.37 5.90 -6.51
C PHE A 161 5.47 6.95 -6.63
N LEU A 162 5.80 7.58 -5.49
CA LEU A 162 6.78 8.66 -5.38
C LEU A 162 8.17 8.16 -5.80
N PRO A 163 8.74 8.63 -6.91
CA PRO A 163 9.95 8.02 -7.44
C PRO A 163 11.15 8.09 -6.48
N SER A 164 11.33 9.20 -5.76
CA SER A 164 12.43 9.38 -4.81
C SER A 164 12.38 8.43 -3.61
N ALA A 165 11.20 7.91 -3.25
CA ALA A 165 11.06 6.88 -2.23
C ALA A 165 11.48 5.49 -2.72
N TYR A 166 11.63 5.31 -4.04
CA TYR A 166 11.80 4.02 -4.70
C TYR A 166 13.01 3.92 -5.63
N PHE A 167 13.74 5.01 -5.90
CA PHE A 167 14.92 4.97 -6.76
C PHE A 167 15.91 3.88 -6.33
N THR A 168 16.42 3.13 -7.31
CA THR A 168 17.40 2.03 -7.17
C THR A 168 16.92 0.83 -6.36
N LYS A 169 15.69 0.87 -5.83
CA LYS A 169 15.08 -0.28 -5.14
C LYS A 169 14.69 -1.36 -6.13
N SER A 170 14.57 -2.59 -5.64
CA SER A 170 14.12 -3.71 -6.46
C SER A 170 12.59 -3.76 -6.56
N TYR A 171 12.09 -4.47 -7.55
CA TYR A 171 10.70 -4.92 -7.60
C TYR A 171 10.64 -6.40 -7.99
N LEU A 172 9.56 -7.07 -7.60
CA LEU A 172 9.19 -8.40 -8.08
C LEU A 172 7.83 -8.29 -8.79
N MET A 173 7.76 -8.71 -10.04
CA MET A 173 6.50 -8.89 -10.76
C MET A 173 6.34 -10.38 -11.04
N ASP A 174 5.43 -11.01 -10.31
CA ASP A 174 5.33 -12.46 -10.15
C ASP A 174 6.72 -13.04 -9.78
N GLU A 175 7.30 -13.88 -10.63
CA GLU A 175 8.63 -14.49 -10.41
C GLU A 175 9.79 -13.66 -10.97
N LYS A 176 9.50 -12.54 -11.66
CA LYS A 176 10.52 -11.73 -12.34
C LYS A 176 10.98 -10.57 -11.45
N ALA A 177 12.26 -10.55 -11.14
CA ALA A 177 12.89 -9.42 -10.44
C ALA A 177 13.37 -8.34 -11.42
N GLY A 178 13.34 -7.10 -10.97
CA GLY A 178 13.95 -5.97 -11.65
C GLY A 178 14.30 -4.84 -10.67
N THR A 179 14.76 -3.71 -11.20
CA THR A 179 15.10 -2.52 -10.41
C THR A 179 14.35 -1.30 -10.93
N LEU A 180 14.04 -0.38 -10.02
CA LEU A 180 13.43 0.90 -10.34
C LEU A 180 14.56 1.90 -10.66
N PRO A 181 14.67 2.37 -11.91
CA PRO A 181 15.85 3.09 -12.35
C PRO A 181 15.91 4.50 -11.74
N LEU A 182 17.13 4.97 -11.44
CA LEU A 182 17.33 6.34 -10.97
C LEU A 182 16.91 7.37 -12.03
N TYR A 183 17.19 7.07 -13.30
CA TYR A 183 16.81 7.91 -14.44
C TYR A 183 15.64 7.29 -15.21
N PRO A 184 14.79 8.10 -15.86
CA PRO A 184 13.71 7.62 -16.72
C PRO A 184 14.29 6.91 -17.95
N THR A 185 14.29 5.58 -17.95
CA THR A 185 14.80 4.74 -19.06
C THR A 185 13.82 3.64 -19.48
N GLY A 186 12.54 3.76 -19.10
CA GLY A 186 11.52 2.77 -19.44
C GLY A 186 11.24 2.69 -20.95
N PRO A 187 10.67 1.58 -21.44
CA PRO A 187 10.38 1.39 -22.85
C PRO A 187 9.34 2.40 -23.34
N THR A 188 9.50 2.82 -24.58
CA THR A 188 8.58 3.74 -25.28
C THR A 188 8.22 3.10 -26.62
N GLY A 189 6.94 3.19 -26.98
CA GLY A 189 6.39 2.69 -28.23
C GLY A 189 5.42 3.68 -28.84
N ARG A 190 4.55 3.17 -29.71
CA ARG A 190 3.44 3.92 -30.29
C ARG A 190 2.13 3.16 -30.09
N ASP A 191 1.04 3.88 -29.91
CA ASP A 191 -0.30 3.29 -29.86
C ASP A 191 -0.88 3.04 -31.26
N SER A 192 -2.16 2.64 -31.33
CA SER A 192 -2.86 2.36 -32.60
C SER A 192 -3.03 3.58 -33.49
N ASP A 193 -3.05 4.78 -32.89
CA ASP A 193 -3.19 6.04 -33.60
C ASP A 193 -1.81 6.59 -34.03
N GLY A 194 -0.73 5.86 -33.70
CA GLY A 194 0.64 6.21 -34.01
C GLY A 194 1.26 7.19 -33.02
N GLU A 195 0.53 7.56 -31.96
CA GLU A 195 0.99 8.48 -30.94
C GLU A 195 1.98 7.81 -30.00
N ILE A 196 2.93 8.59 -29.51
CA ILE A 196 3.98 8.07 -28.64
C ILE A 196 3.35 7.65 -27.30
N GLN A 197 3.60 6.40 -26.87
CA GLN A 197 3.08 5.86 -25.63
C GLN A 197 4.19 5.23 -24.77
N ARG A 198 4.12 5.41 -23.45
CA ARG A 198 4.99 4.71 -22.50
C ARG A 198 4.52 3.29 -22.29
N LEU A 199 5.44 2.34 -22.46
CA LEU A 199 5.15 0.92 -22.32
C LEU A 199 5.53 0.45 -20.91
N PRO A 200 4.86 -0.59 -20.39
CA PRO A 200 5.27 -1.18 -19.13
C PRO A 200 6.63 -1.87 -19.28
N PHE A 201 7.48 -1.71 -18.28
CA PHE A 201 8.72 -2.50 -18.18
C PHE A 201 8.52 -3.80 -17.37
N ALA A 202 7.37 -3.96 -16.71
CA ALA A 202 6.95 -5.23 -16.14
C ALA A 202 5.42 -5.38 -16.17
N THR A 203 4.95 -6.60 -16.41
CA THR A 203 3.54 -6.98 -16.32
C THR A 203 3.38 -8.30 -15.61
N GLY A 204 2.27 -8.48 -14.89
CA GLY A 204 2.03 -9.69 -14.10
C GLY A 204 0.77 -9.60 -13.24
N ARG A 205 0.61 -10.52 -12.29
CA ARG A 205 -0.54 -10.54 -11.38
C ARG A 205 -0.25 -9.99 -10.00
N LYS A 206 1.00 -10.10 -9.55
CA LYS A 206 1.45 -9.65 -8.24
C LYS A 206 2.72 -8.82 -8.37
N LEU A 207 2.64 -7.56 -7.97
CA LEU A 207 3.77 -6.67 -7.86
C LEU A 207 4.17 -6.54 -6.39
N VAL A 208 5.47 -6.63 -6.10
CA VAL A 208 6.08 -6.24 -4.82
C VAL A 208 7.14 -5.19 -5.10
N LEU A 209 6.89 -3.95 -4.68
CA LEU A 209 7.88 -2.87 -4.73
C LEU A 209 8.77 -2.94 -3.48
N ALA A 210 10.06 -2.70 -3.64
CA ALA A 210 11.05 -2.63 -2.57
C ALA A 210 11.02 -3.82 -1.58
N PRO A 211 11.05 -5.09 -2.05
CA PRO A 211 11.06 -6.26 -1.18
C PRO A 211 12.24 -6.25 -0.19
N GLU A 212 13.32 -5.54 -0.44
CA GLU A 212 14.45 -5.40 0.48
C GLU A 212 14.22 -4.39 1.62
N ASP A 213 13.25 -3.48 1.51
CA ASP A 213 13.06 -2.36 2.44
C ASP A 213 11.67 -2.41 3.11
N PRO A 214 11.55 -2.87 4.36
CA PRO A 214 10.26 -2.96 5.06
C PRO A 214 9.60 -1.60 5.34
N THR A 215 10.32 -0.48 5.17
CA THR A 215 9.72 0.85 5.29
C THR A 215 9.12 1.37 3.98
N ARG A 216 9.38 0.69 2.86
CA ARG A 216 8.90 1.04 1.51
C ARG A 216 8.24 -0.13 0.77
N ARG A 217 8.24 -1.33 1.36
CA ARG A 217 7.65 -2.51 0.74
C ARG A 217 6.14 -2.38 0.63
N VAL A 218 5.66 -2.34 -0.60
CA VAL A 218 4.25 -2.31 -0.97
C VAL A 218 3.99 -3.43 -1.95
N SER A 219 2.90 -4.18 -1.78
CA SER A 219 2.48 -5.22 -2.70
C SER A 219 1.09 -4.94 -3.24
N ILE A 220 0.90 -5.19 -4.53
CA ILE A 220 -0.40 -5.13 -5.20
C ILE A 220 -0.60 -6.48 -5.87
N GLU A 221 -1.69 -7.16 -5.54
CA GLU A 221 -2.13 -8.38 -6.23
C GLU A 221 -3.48 -8.11 -6.87
N THR A 222 -3.58 -8.32 -8.19
CA THR A 222 -4.85 -8.15 -8.89
C THR A 222 -5.62 -9.46 -8.95
N ARG A 223 -6.94 -9.40 -8.70
CA ARG A 223 -7.86 -10.52 -8.92
C ARG A 223 -8.38 -10.55 -10.35
N THR A 224 -8.44 -9.40 -11.03
CA THR A 224 -8.89 -9.25 -12.42
C THR A 224 -7.83 -8.59 -13.32
N GLY A 225 -7.78 -8.99 -14.59
CA GLY A 225 -6.81 -8.42 -15.54
C GLY A 225 -5.35 -8.64 -15.16
N THR A 226 -4.50 -7.69 -15.55
CA THR A 226 -3.04 -7.74 -15.39
C THR A 226 -2.54 -6.40 -14.85
N LEU A 227 -1.57 -6.43 -13.93
CA LEU A 227 -0.84 -5.25 -13.49
C LEU A 227 0.23 -4.89 -14.52
N ALA A 228 0.36 -3.60 -14.80
CA ALA A 228 1.40 -3.01 -15.61
C ALA A 228 2.17 -1.99 -14.77
N LEU A 229 3.50 -2.10 -14.73
CA LEU A 229 4.38 -1.15 -14.06
C LEU A 229 5.06 -0.28 -15.12
N LEU A 230 4.79 1.03 -15.06
CA LEU A 230 5.25 2.04 -16.01
C LEU A 230 6.07 3.13 -15.32
N ASP A 231 6.87 3.84 -16.10
CA ASP A 231 7.66 4.99 -15.64
C ASP A 231 7.08 6.28 -16.22
N GLY A 232 6.21 6.96 -15.47
CA GLY A 232 5.60 8.21 -15.90
C GLY A 232 6.61 9.35 -16.09
N ARG A 233 7.80 9.26 -15.49
CA ARG A 233 8.90 10.22 -15.71
C ARG A 233 9.38 10.25 -17.15
N ASN A 234 9.18 9.15 -17.89
CA ASN A 234 9.46 9.14 -19.31
C ASN A 234 8.50 10.05 -20.07
N GLN A 235 7.26 10.25 -19.59
CA GLN A 235 6.25 11.07 -20.26
C GLN A 235 6.45 12.56 -19.91
N ALA A 236 6.49 12.88 -18.62
CA ALA A 236 6.66 14.23 -18.12
C ALA A 236 7.68 14.28 -16.97
N GLN A 237 8.39 15.40 -16.82
CA GLN A 237 9.46 15.54 -15.82
C GLN A 237 8.98 15.38 -14.37
N ASN A 238 7.72 15.71 -14.10
CA ASN A 238 7.06 15.55 -12.81
C ASN A 238 6.34 14.18 -12.65
N GLY A 239 6.44 13.30 -13.65
CA GLY A 239 5.76 12.00 -13.66
C GLY A 239 6.23 11.07 -12.53
N TRP A 240 5.35 10.18 -12.10
CA TRP A 240 5.63 9.19 -11.05
C TRP A 240 5.71 7.77 -11.62
N LEU A 241 6.12 6.79 -10.82
CA LEU A 241 6.00 5.39 -11.21
C LEU A 241 4.52 5.02 -11.18
N VAL A 242 3.99 4.37 -12.21
CA VAL A 242 2.57 4.07 -12.31
C VAL A 242 2.35 2.57 -12.29
N VAL A 243 1.48 2.10 -11.41
CA VAL A 243 0.91 0.75 -11.48
C VAL A 243 -0.49 0.89 -12.08
N ARG A 244 -0.80 0.07 -13.08
CA ARG A 244 -2.04 0.18 -13.85
C ARG A 244 -2.67 -1.17 -14.18
N THR A 245 -3.99 -1.21 -14.18
CA THR A 245 -4.79 -2.29 -14.78
C THR A 245 -5.85 -1.67 -15.66
N LEU A 246 -5.91 -2.09 -16.93
CA LEU A 246 -6.97 -1.67 -17.84
C LEU A 246 -8.32 -2.24 -17.39
N ILE A 247 -9.36 -1.41 -17.50
CA ILE A 247 -10.74 -1.83 -17.22
C ILE A 247 -11.20 -2.72 -18.40
N PRO A 248 -11.66 -3.96 -18.14
CA PRO A 248 -12.15 -4.84 -19.20
C PRO A 248 -13.45 -4.31 -19.83
N ALA A 249 -13.59 -4.49 -21.15
CA ALA A 249 -14.81 -4.17 -21.89
C ALA A 249 -15.98 -5.07 -21.46
N GLY A 250 -17.21 -4.55 -21.57
CA GLY A 250 -18.43 -5.34 -21.36
C GLY A 250 -18.73 -5.75 -19.91
N VAL A 251 -17.91 -5.34 -18.93
CA VAL A 251 -18.11 -5.73 -17.52
C VAL A 251 -19.04 -4.76 -16.80
N LYS A 252 -20.00 -5.33 -16.06
CA LYS A 252 -20.86 -4.64 -15.08
C LYS A 252 -20.56 -5.20 -13.68
N GLY A 253 -20.56 -4.35 -12.65
CA GLY A 253 -20.11 -4.69 -11.31
C GLY A 253 -18.60 -4.47 -11.13
N THR A 254 -17.93 -5.32 -10.36
CA THR A 254 -16.49 -5.17 -10.08
C THR A 254 -15.64 -5.45 -11.32
N ALA A 255 -15.09 -4.39 -11.92
CA ALA A 255 -14.26 -4.47 -13.11
C ALA A 255 -12.76 -4.61 -12.78
N VAL A 256 -12.30 -3.93 -11.73
CA VAL A 256 -10.94 -4.05 -11.20
C VAL A 256 -11.02 -4.40 -9.72
N GLU A 257 -10.22 -5.36 -9.26
CA GLU A 257 -10.06 -5.68 -7.84
C GLU A 257 -8.59 -5.90 -7.50
N TRP A 258 -8.05 -5.05 -6.63
CA TRP A 258 -6.68 -5.10 -6.14
C TRP A 258 -6.63 -5.35 -4.64
N GLU A 259 -5.76 -6.25 -4.21
CA GLU A 259 -5.32 -6.36 -2.83
C GLU A 259 -4.02 -5.54 -2.68
N LEU A 260 -4.12 -4.36 -2.05
CA LEU A 260 -3.02 -3.45 -1.80
C LEU A 260 -2.56 -3.62 -0.35
N SER A 261 -1.29 -3.95 -0.14
CA SER A 261 -0.70 -4.11 1.19
C SER A 261 0.61 -3.36 1.33
N ALA A 262 0.91 -2.85 2.51
CA ALA A 262 2.18 -2.21 2.82
C ALA A 262 2.70 -2.75 4.16
N SER A 263 3.99 -3.10 4.20
CA SER A 263 4.60 -3.61 5.43
C SER A 263 4.71 -2.52 6.49
N THR A 264 4.56 -2.87 7.76
CA THR A 264 4.72 -1.91 8.87
C THR A 264 5.66 -2.47 9.92
N LEU A 265 6.51 -1.63 10.50
CA LEU A 265 7.37 -2.03 11.61
C LEU A 265 6.61 -1.89 12.95
N PRO A 266 6.52 -2.95 13.79
CA PRO A 266 5.66 -2.97 14.99
C PRO A 266 5.89 -1.81 15.99
N ASN A 267 7.14 -1.37 16.12
CA ASN A 267 7.56 -0.33 17.05
C ASN A 267 7.96 0.97 16.34
N TRP A 268 7.48 1.18 15.10
CA TRP A 268 7.81 2.40 14.39
C TRP A 268 7.23 3.62 15.09
N THR A 269 8.10 4.62 15.26
CA THR A 269 7.73 5.96 15.66
C THR A 269 8.27 6.93 14.62
N ARG A 270 7.49 7.95 14.29
CA ARG A 270 7.99 9.03 13.43
C ARG A 270 9.15 9.73 14.14
N PRO A 271 10.28 9.99 13.44
CA PRO A 271 11.32 10.85 13.99
C PRO A 271 10.74 12.20 14.41
N ALA A 272 11.23 12.77 15.51
CA ALA A 272 10.79 14.08 15.96
C ALA A 272 11.07 15.11 14.85
N MET A 273 10.02 15.81 14.40
CA MET A 273 10.16 16.96 13.51
C MET A 273 10.39 18.20 14.38
N ILE A 274 11.62 18.65 14.47
CA ILE A 274 11.96 19.94 15.08
C ILE A 274 11.84 20.99 13.99
N ALA A 275 10.68 21.67 13.92
CA ALA A 275 10.46 22.72 12.95
C ALA A 275 11.33 23.92 13.32
N HIS A 276 12.28 24.30 12.46
CA HIS A 276 13.07 25.53 12.63
C HIS A 276 12.29 26.74 12.10
N SER A 277 11.96 27.68 12.98
CA SER A 277 11.36 28.94 12.56
C SER A 277 12.44 29.87 12.00
N GLN A 278 12.34 30.24 10.73
CA GLN A 278 13.23 31.24 10.11
C GLN A 278 12.98 32.66 10.64
N VAL A 279 11.84 32.90 11.31
CA VAL A 279 11.49 34.18 11.94
C VAL A 279 11.76 34.20 13.45
N GLY A 280 12.34 33.12 14.00
CA GLY A 280 12.51 32.92 15.45
C GLY A 280 11.27 32.33 16.12
N TYR A 281 11.42 31.88 17.36
CA TYR A 281 10.29 31.47 18.21
C TYR A 281 9.85 32.66 19.05
N HIS A 282 8.54 32.83 19.22
CA HIS A 282 8.03 33.86 20.11
C HIS A 282 8.47 33.54 21.55
N PRO A 283 8.88 34.52 22.38
CA PRO A 283 9.31 34.26 23.75
C PRO A 283 8.26 33.56 24.63
N ASP A 284 6.99 33.63 24.24
CA ASP A 284 5.85 33.03 24.95
C ASP A 284 5.45 31.63 24.43
N GLN A 285 6.26 31.00 23.57
CA GLN A 285 6.04 29.63 23.05
C GLN A 285 6.69 28.55 23.91
#